data_AF-A0A968JJW6-F1
#
_entry.id   AF-A0A968JJW6-F1
#
_cell.length_a   1.000
_cell.length_b   1.000
_cell.length_c   1.000
_cell.angle_alpha   90.00
_cell.angle_beta   90.00
_cell.angle_gamma   90.00
#
_symmetry.space_group_name_H-M   'P 1'
#
loop_
_entity.id
_entity.type
_entity.pdbx_description
1 polymer ?
#
loop_
_entity_poly.entity_id
_entity_poly.type
_entity_poly.pdbx_seq_one_letter_code
_entity_poly.pdbx_strand_id
1 'polypeptide(L)'
;MLQELDEIYLNKLEAIAQEIQVSEELVKYLETEEEGDYNLLKEMYEPKIAIVHEDIANKFPLQLVHMEKVLMHEAFEGLFMPKILGYSVLRGEVSAQYKYIIPQEHFADSIRAICNSSNFEILKQRVGQSLQIGFGLSSDIWITNLINEFENKRIRNYLISNKLAKYRIDDERRIALARFRLQFRSDNYQSAEFPETLAELKIMFSALKNFLIYRIDKKYDNKSLVDSILQFIRNEEFTGTDEHLQMLVLFSSSFELKGDILEEIKALFQHLRTEKPNFIQQYFAFLLELHKHPSQLLNAKADLSMSAIINKSQEDVLSEYYQLMDIIHTKGYIHSEVQEAVKLFDNKHMGRSLEVEAVRRTIFAYLKPFIQNLEVGDYAEYMDIVETFRKYMHIFANQQFNQDLKDISMVYLKKLMKHYTDKRGKDYQDIKKFVVNNFPTLGFLKEKEIVELFKTKKKKKVEA
;
A
#
# COMPACT_ATOMS: atom_id res chain seq x y z
N MET A 1 -5.20 -4.83 -21.22
CA MET A 1 -6.64 -4.65 -21.60
C MET A 1 -7.52 -4.39 -20.37
N LEU A 2 -8.54 -3.52 -20.49
CA LEU A 2 -9.56 -3.30 -19.45
C LEU A 2 -10.50 -4.50 -19.37
N GLN A 3 -10.75 -5.02 -18.16
CA GLN A 3 -11.66 -6.16 -17.99
C GLN A 3 -13.11 -5.69 -18.04
N GLU A 4 -13.93 -6.37 -18.83
CA GLU A 4 -15.37 -6.14 -18.90
C GLU A 4 -16.05 -6.48 -17.57
N LEU A 5 -17.18 -5.83 -17.33
CA LEU A 5 -17.96 -6.00 -16.11
C LEU A 5 -18.82 -7.26 -16.24
N ASP A 6 -18.81 -8.12 -15.21
CA ASP A 6 -19.64 -9.32 -15.24
C ASP A 6 -21.14 -8.96 -15.35
N GLU A 7 -21.90 -9.79 -16.07
CA GLU A 7 -23.34 -9.59 -16.31
C GLU A 7 -24.13 -9.40 -15.00
N ILE A 8 -23.74 -10.06 -13.91
CA ILE A 8 -24.39 -9.92 -12.60
C ILE A 8 -24.32 -8.48 -12.10
N TYR A 9 -23.19 -7.80 -12.30
CA TYR A 9 -23.01 -6.42 -11.88
C TYR A 9 -23.65 -5.44 -12.87
N LEU A 10 -23.61 -5.73 -14.17
CA LEU A 10 -24.37 -4.98 -15.17
C LEU A 10 -25.87 -4.97 -14.84
N ASN A 11 -26.46 -6.14 -14.58
CA ASN A 11 -27.88 -6.26 -14.22
C ASN A 11 -28.23 -5.47 -12.95
N LYS A 12 -27.34 -5.44 -11.95
CA LYS A 12 -27.53 -4.62 -10.73
C LYS A 12 -27.52 -3.13 -11.04
N LEU A 13 -26.59 -2.68 -11.89
CA LEU A 13 -26.50 -1.28 -12.29
C LEU A 13 -27.70 -0.88 -13.15
N GLU A 14 -28.16 -1.73 -14.06
CA GLU A 14 -29.37 -1.52 -14.85
C GLU A 14 -30.62 -1.41 -13.97
N ALA A 15 -30.74 -2.26 -12.95
CA ALA A 15 -31.84 -2.15 -11.98
C ALA A 15 -31.80 -0.80 -11.24
N ILE A 16 -30.63 -0.35 -10.79
CA ILE A 16 -30.48 0.97 -10.16
C ILE A 16 -30.82 2.10 -11.15
N ALA A 17 -30.37 2.01 -12.40
CA ALA A 17 -30.69 2.98 -13.43
C ALA A 17 -32.19 3.07 -13.67
N GLN A 18 -32.87 1.92 -13.79
CA GLN A 18 -34.33 1.87 -13.93
C GLN A 18 -35.03 2.48 -12.74
N GLU A 19 -34.63 2.14 -11.51
CA GLU A 19 -35.17 2.74 -10.28
C GLU A 19 -35.04 4.28 -10.28
N ILE A 20 -33.89 4.81 -10.69
CA ILE A 20 -33.68 6.27 -10.81
C ILE A 20 -34.66 6.85 -11.84
N GLN A 21 -34.72 6.27 -13.03
CA GLN A 21 -35.49 6.80 -14.15
C GLN A 21 -37.01 6.76 -13.93
N VAL A 22 -37.51 5.85 -13.10
CA VAL A 22 -38.95 5.79 -12.74
C VAL A 22 -39.28 6.48 -11.41
N SER A 23 -38.30 7.09 -10.74
CA SER A 23 -38.51 7.68 -9.41
C SER A 23 -39.29 8.99 -9.45
N GLU A 24 -40.18 9.18 -8.47
CA GLU A 24 -40.95 10.43 -8.31
C GLU A 24 -40.01 11.62 -8.03
N GLU A 25 -38.89 11.36 -7.35
CA GLU A 25 -37.89 12.37 -7.04
C GLU A 25 -37.14 12.87 -8.27
N LEU A 26 -36.91 11.99 -9.27
CA LEU A 26 -36.33 12.42 -10.53
C LEU A 26 -37.33 13.26 -11.31
N VAL A 27 -38.60 12.83 -11.39
CA VAL A 27 -39.66 13.62 -12.04
C VAL A 27 -39.75 15.00 -11.41
N LYS A 28 -39.77 15.07 -10.08
CA LYS A 28 -39.78 16.33 -9.34
C LYS A 28 -38.56 17.20 -9.67
N TYR A 29 -37.35 16.63 -9.65
CA TYR A 29 -36.14 17.37 -10.00
C TYR A 29 -36.18 17.89 -11.44
N LEU A 30 -36.68 17.11 -12.41
CA LEU A 30 -36.80 17.54 -13.80
C LEU A 30 -37.85 18.66 -13.99
N GLU A 31 -38.85 18.75 -13.10
CA GLU A 31 -39.85 19.83 -13.11
C GLU A 31 -39.34 21.11 -12.44
N THR A 32 -38.59 21.00 -11.35
CA THR A 32 -38.16 22.14 -10.53
C THR A 32 -36.76 22.65 -10.89
N GLU A 33 -35.88 21.75 -11.34
CA GLU A 33 -34.43 21.95 -11.51
C GLU A 33 -33.74 22.51 -10.24
N GLU A 34 -34.32 22.30 -9.06
CA GLU A 34 -33.79 22.82 -7.79
C GLU A 34 -32.68 21.92 -7.22
N GLU A 35 -31.63 22.53 -6.67
CA GLU A 35 -30.49 21.82 -6.06
C GLU A 35 -30.92 20.92 -4.88
N GLY A 36 -31.98 21.30 -4.17
CA GLY A 36 -32.55 20.50 -3.08
C GLY A 36 -33.07 19.14 -3.56
N ASP A 37 -33.76 19.11 -4.70
CA ASP A 37 -34.32 17.89 -5.26
C ASP A 37 -33.21 16.97 -5.81
N TYR A 38 -32.17 17.53 -6.43
CA TYR A 38 -30.99 16.75 -6.82
C TYR A 38 -30.24 16.15 -5.62
N ASN A 39 -30.18 16.87 -4.49
CA ASN A 39 -29.58 16.34 -3.26
C ASN A 39 -30.37 15.16 -2.69
N LEU A 40 -31.69 15.13 -2.83
CA LEU A 40 -32.50 13.98 -2.44
C LEU A 40 -32.18 12.74 -3.29
N LEU A 41 -32.09 12.90 -4.62
CA LEU A 41 -31.65 11.82 -5.52
C LEU A 41 -30.28 11.27 -5.08
N LYS A 42 -29.37 12.17 -4.76
CA LYS A 42 -28.02 11.82 -4.28
C LYS A 42 -28.06 10.96 -3.03
N GLU A 43 -28.81 11.40 -2.01
CA GLU A 43 -28.90 10.71 -0.72
C GLU A 43 -29.52 9.31 -0.84
N MET A 44 -30.43 9.11 -1.80
CA MET A 44 -31.07 7.82 -2.03
C MET A 44 -30.23 6.85 -2.87
N TYR A 45 -29.59 7.34 -3.94
CA TYR A 45 -29.02 6.46 -4.97
C TYR A 45 -27.49 6.37 -4.95
N GLU A 46 -26.75 7.39 -4.50
CA GLU A 46 -25.28 7.24 -4.36
C GLU A 46 -24.89 6.09 -3.42
N PRO A 47 -25.57 5.86 -2.27
CA PRO A 47 -25.24 4.72 -1.41
C PRO A 47 -25.47 3.36 -2.09
N LYS A 48 -26.51 3.22 -2.91
CA LYS A 48 -26.80 1.98 -3.66
C LYS A 48 -25.68 1.69 -4.67
N ILE A 49 -25.25 2.71 -5.42
CA ILE A 49 -24.13 2.59 -6.36
C ILE A 49 -22.82 2.28 -5.61
N ALA A 50 -22.59 2.93 -4.46
CA ALA A 50 -21.39 2.72 -3.65
C ALA A 50 -21.27 1.27 -3.16
N ILE A 51 -22.37 0.62 -2.79
CA ILE A 51 -22.37 -0.81 -2.38
C ILE A 51 -21.90 -1.69 -3.54
N VAL A 52 -22.36 -1.44 -4.76
CA VAL A 52 -21.94 -2.20 -5.95
C VAL A 52 -20.46 -1.94 -6.25
N HIS A 53 -20.04 -0.67 -6.19
CA HIS A 53 -18.65 -0.26 -6.38
C HIS A 53 -17.71 -0.95 -5.38
N GLU A 54 -18.05 -0.94 -4.09
CA GLU A 54 -17.24 -1.54 -3.03
C GLU A 54 -17.12 -3.06 -3.20
N ASP A 55 -18.20 -3.75 -3.58
CA ASP A 55 -18.17 -5.19 -3.83
C ASP A 55 -17.22 -5.56 -4.98
N ILE A 56 -17.29 -4.81 -6.10
CA ILE A 56 -16.38 -4.97 -7.24
C ILE A 56 -14.95 -4.62 -6.84
N ALA A 57 -14.73 -3.50 -6.16
CA ALA A 57 -13.40 -3.09 -5.73
C ALA A 57 -12.74 -4.14 -4.82
N ASN A 58 -13.53 -4.80 -3.98
CA ASN A 58 -13.04 -5.80 -3.05
C ASN A 58 -12.80 -7.16 -3.71
N LYS A 59 -13.56 -7.54 -4.74
CA LYS A 59 -13.54 -8.89 -5.33
C LYS A 59 -13.05 -8.97 -6.78
N PHE A 60 -13.39 -7.99 -7.61
CA PHE A 60 -13.16 -7.95 -9.06
C PHE A 60 -12.55 -6.59 -9.49
N PRO A 61 -11.42 -6.16 -8.91
CA PRO A 61 -10.91 -4.79 -9.03
C PRO A 61 -10.55 -4.36 -10.46
N LEU A 62 -10.24 -5.30 -11.36
CA LEU A 62 -9.91 -4.99 -12.75
C LEU A 62 -11.15 -4.56 -13.56
N GLN A 63 -12.35 -4.86 -13.08
CA GLN A 63 -13.63 -4.47 -13.71
C GLN A 63 -14.08 -3.05 -13.30
N LEU A 64 -13.42 -2.42 -12.31
CA LEU A 64 -13.83 -1.13 -11.75
C LEU A 64 -13.91 -0.03 -12.81
N VAL A 65 -12.90 0.07 -13.68
CA VAL A 65 -12.88 1.15 -14.67
C VAL A 65 -14.00 0.97 -15.69
N HIS A 66 -14.33 -0.28 -16.08
CA HIS A 66 -15.48 -0.54 -16.96
C HIS A 66 -16.80 -0.21 -16.27
N MET A 67 -16.99 -0.63 -15.01
CA MET A 67 -18.15 -0.26 -14.20
C MET A 67 -18.33 1.26 -14.12
N GLU A 68 -17.25 2.00 -13.89
CA GLU A 68 -17.28 3.45 -13.80
C GLU A 68 -17.62 4.11 -15.14
N LYS A 69 -17.19 3.54 -16.27
CA LYS A 69 -17.64 3.97 -17.60
C LYS A 69 -19.12 3.74 -17.83
N VAL A 70 -19.69 2.62 -17.35
CA VAL A 70 -21.14 2.37 -17.40
C VAL A 70 -21.91 3.43 -16.61
N LEU A 71 -21.40 3.81 -15.43
CA LEU A 71 -21.99 4.87 -14.59
C LEU A 71 -21.93 6.28 -15.22
N MET A 72 -21.18 6.47 -16.31
CA MET A 72 -21.17 7.73 -17.07
C MET A 72 -22.40 7.89 -17.97
N HIS A 73 -23.22 6.84 -18.12
CA HIS A 73 -24.45 6.89 -18.91
C HIS A 73 -25.48 7.86 -18.30
N GLU A 74 -26.25 8.53 -19.16
CA GLU A 74 -27.23 9.55 -18.77
C GLU A 74 -28.28 9.05 -17.77
N ALA A 75 -28.64 7.77 -17.85
CA ALA A 75 -29.60 7.12 -16.96
C ALA A 75 -29.23 7.19 -15.46
N PHE A 76 -27.97 7.46 -15.12
CA PHE A 76 -27.51 7.65 -13.75
C PHE A 76 -27.47 9.11 -13.29
N GLU A 77 -27.90 10.06 -14.13
CA GLU A 77 -28.04 11.50 -13.82
C GLU A 77 -26.75 12.17 -13.34
N GLY A 78 -25.59 11.56 -13.63
CA GLY A 78 -24.29 12.00 -13.17
C GLY A 78 -24.06 11.87 -11.65
N LEU A 79 -24.94 11.17 -10.92
CA LEU A 79 -24.95 11.14 -9.46
C LEU A 79 -23.59 10.73 -8.87
N PHE A 80 -22.99 9.66 -9.39
CA PHE A 80 -21.73 9.12 -8.87
C PHE A 80 -20.47 9.73 -9.52
N MET A 81 -20.63 10.56 -10.57
CA MET A 81 -19.52 11.13 -11.35
C MET A 81 -18.49 11.91 -10.53
N PRO A 82 -18.86 12.70 -9.50
CA PRO A 82 -17.87 13.40 -8.70
C PRO A 82 -16.90 12.48 -7.97
N LYS A 83 -17.36 11.29 -7.54
CA LYS A 83 -16.50 10.27 -6.94
C LYS A 83 -15.60 9.60 -7.97
N ILE A 84 -16.16 9.21 -9.12
CA ILE A 84 -15.40 8.60 -10.23
C ILE A 84 -14.25 9.51 -10.67
N LEU A 85 -14.53 10.80 -10.83
CA LEU A 85 -13.50 11.78 -11.16
C LEU A 85 -12.41 11.84 -10.09
N GLY A 86 -12.78 11.84 -8.81
CA GLY A 86 -11.80 11.76 -7.71
C GLY A 86 -10.95 10.49 -7.75
N TYR A 87 -11.57 9.33 -7.98
CA TYR A 87 -10.88 8.05 -8.10
C TYR A 87 -9.90 8.03 -9.27
N SER A 88 -10.32 8.51 -10.45
CA SER A 88 -9.45 8.57 -11.64
C SER A 88 -8.21 9.44 -11.41
N VAL A 89 -8.34 10.56 -10.68
CA VAL A 89 -7.20 11.39 -10.29
C VAL A 89 -6.23 10.64 -9.38
N LEU A 90 -6.77 9.87 -8.43
CA LEU A 90 -5.97 9.20 -7.40
C LEU A 90 -5.31 7.90 -7.83
N ARG A 91 -5.79 7.26 -8.91
CA ARG A 91 -5.18 6.04 -9.49
C ARG A 91 -3.92 6.33 -10.27
N GLY A 92 -3.81 7.51 -10.89
CA GLY A 92 -2.68 7.84 -11.75
C GLY A 92 -1.35 7.84 -10.98
N GLU A 93 -0.35 7.15 -11.52
CA GLU A 93 0.99 7.13 -10.97
C GLU A 93 1.69 8.48 -11.22
N VAL A 94 2.32 9.03 -10.19
CA VAL A 94 3.00 10.33 -10.24
C VAL A 94 4.50 10.19 -10.09
N SER A 95 5.26 10.97 -10.86
CA SER A 95 6.70 11.06 -10.79
C SER A 95 7.19 11.77 -9.52
N ALA A 96 8.51 11.87 -9.35
CA ALA A 96 9.13 12.64 -8.26
C ALA A 96 8.72 14.14 -8.27
N GLN A 97 8.38 14.68 -9.45
CA GLN A 97 7.87 16.05 -9.62
C GLN A 97 6.35 16.15 -9.43
N TYR A 98 5.68 15.09 -8.96
CA TYR A 98 4.23 15.06 -8.79
C TYR A 98 3.48 15.40 -10.09
N LYS A 99 3.94 14.82 -11.21
CA LYS A 99 3.22 14.83 -12.50
C LYS A 99 2.89 13.40 -12.88
N TYR A 100 1.78 13.17 -13.57
CA TYR A 100 1.46 11.84 -14.05
C TYR A 100 2.55 11.32 -14.99
N ILE A 101 2.92 10.06 -14.81
CA ILE A 101 3.91 9.39 -15.66
C ILE A 101 3.33 9.15 -17.06
N ILE A 102 2.05 8.81 -17.13
CA ILE A 102 1.30 8.61 -18.38
C ILE A 102 0.03 9.46 -18.42
N PRO A 103 -0.46 9.81 -19.62
CA PRO A 103 -1.81 10.36 -19.81
C PRO A 103 -2.87 9.52 -19.09
N GLN A 104 -3.86 10.18 -18.49
CA GLN A 104 -4.91 9.53 -17.70
C GLN A 104 -6.23 9.53 -18.48
N GLU A 105 -6.43 8.52 -19.33
CA GLU A 105 -7.62 8.44 -20.20
C GLU A 105 -8.92 8.37 -19.40
N HIS A 106 -8.98 7.56 -18.33
CA HIS A 106 -10.18 7.48 -17.49
C HIS A 106 -10.54 8.82 -16.82
N PHE A 107 -9.54 9.66 -16.51
CA PHE A 107 -9.76 11.02 -16.03
C PHE A 107 -10.34 11.91 -17.14
N ALA A 108 -9.84 11.82 -18.38
CA ALA A 108 -10.43 12.53 -19.52
C ALA A 108 -11.87 12.07 -19.81
N ASP A 109 -12.14 10.77 -19.81
CA ASP A 109 -13.49 10.21 -20.01
C ASP A 109 -14.47 10.76 -18.97
N SER A 110 -14.06 10.80 -17.71
CA SER A 110 -14.86 11.37 -16.62
C SER A 110 -15.16 12.87 -16.86
N ILE A 111 -14.18 13.64 -17.33
CA ILE A 111 -14.38 15.06 -17.66
C ILE A 111 -15.36 15.22 -18.82
N ARG A 112 -15.21 14.43 -19.88
CA ARG A 112 -16.11 14.45 -21.04
C ARG A 112 -17.55 14.17 -20.63
N ALA A 113 -17.76 13.11 -19.85
CA ALA A 113 -19.08 12.75 -19.35
C ALA A 113 -19.70 13.85 -18.46
N ILE A 114 -18.93 14.43 -17.53
CA ILE A 114 -19.42 15.55 -16.70
C ILE A 114 -19.78 16.77 -17.54
N CYS A 115 -18.90 17.16 -18.47
CA CYS A 115 -19.08 18.36 -19.28
C CYS A 115 -20.22 18.23 -20.29
N ASN A 116 -20.53 17.02 -20.75
CA ASN A 116 -21.64 16.75 -21.68
C ASN A 116 -22.94 16.36 -20.97
N SER A 117 -22.96 16.29 -19.64
CA SER A 117 -24.16 15.97 -18.86
C SER A 117 -25.17 17.12 -18.86
N SER A 118 -26.47 16.78 -18.91
CA SER A 118 -27.58 17.69 -18.65
C SER A 118 -27.43 18.41 -17.30
N ASN A 119 -26.89 17.72 -16.30
CA ASN A 119 -26.72 18.20 -14.93
C ASN A 119 -25.38 18.93 -14.69
N PHE A 120 -24.70 19.39 -15.75
CA PHE A 120 -23.38 20.05 -15.66
C PHE A 120 -23.36 21.21 -14.63
N GLU A 121 -24.43 21.99 -14.53
CA GLU A 121 -24.50 23.15 -13.64
C GLU A 121 -24.42 22.81 -12.16
N ILE A 122 -24.93 21.64 -11.77
CA ILE A 122 -24.82 21.11 -10.41
C ILE A 122 -23.49 20.38 -10.25
N LEU A 123 -23.12 19.54 -11.23
CA LEU A 123 -21.88 18.75 -11.18
C LEU A 123 -20.64 19.62 -11.06
N LYS A 124 -20.56 20.74 -11.80
CA LYS A 124 -19.41 21.65 -11.78
C LYS A 124 -19.10 22.24 -10.40
N GLN A 125 -20.10 22.30 -9.50
CA GLN A 125 -19.92 22.79 -8.13
C GLN A 125 -19.22 21.76 -7.23
N ARG A 126 -19.32 20.46 -7.58
CA ARG A 126 -18.78 19.35 -6.78
C ARG A 126 -17.43 18.85 -7.26
N VAL A 127 -17.12 19.03 -8.54
CA VAL A 127 -15.93 18.42 -9.20
C VAL A 127 -14.72 19.34 -9.26
N GLY A 128 -14.86 20.61 -8.88
CA GLY A 128 -13.82 21.63 -9.05
C GLY A 128 -12.49 21.25 -8.41
N GLN A 129 -12.50 20.71 -7.19
CA GLN A 129 -11.25 20.29 -6.53
C GLN A 129 -10.56 19.15 -7.28
N SER A 130 -11.30 18.11 -7.68
CA SER A 130 -10.78 16.96 -8.42
C SER A 130 -10.17 17.41 -9.76
N LEU A 131 -10.86 18.29 -10.51
CA LEU A 131 -10.35 18.88 -11.75
C LEU A 131 -9.05 19.64 -11.53
N GLN A 132 -9.02 20.54 -10.54
CA GLN A 132 -7.86 21.36 -10.25
C GLN A 132 -6.62 20.51 -9.92
N ILE A 133 -6.81 19.43 -9.17
CA ILE A 133 -5.73 18.52 -8.80
C ILE A 133 -5.31 17.67 -10.00
N GLY A 134 -6.24 17.04 -10.72
CA GLY A 134 -5.92 16.26 -11.91
C GLY A 134 -5.21 17.09 -12.98
N PHE A 135 -5.62 18.34 -13.22
CA PHE A 135 -4.89 19.28 -14.07
C PHE A 135 -3.55 19.70 -13.48
N GLY A 136 -3.47 19.89 -12.16
CA GLY A 136 -2.21 20.12 -11.47
C GLY A 136 -1.18 19.02 -11.73
N LEU A 137 -1.63 17.76 -11.78
CA LEU A 137 -0.79 16.58 -12.01
C LEU A 137 -0.55 16.27 -13.50
N SER A 138 -1.40 16.75 -14.41
CA SER A 138 -1.28 16.49 -15.85
C SER A 138 -0.28 17.41 -16.56
N SER A 139 0.16 17.04 -17.77
CA SER A 139 1.00 17.90 -18.60
C SER A 139 0.19 19.04 -19.23
N ASP A 140 0.81 20.20 -19.44
CA ASP A 140 0.12 21.36 -20.02
C ASP A 140 -0.39 21.10 -21.44
N ILE A 141 0.35 20.31 -22.23
CA ILE A 141 -0.01 19.92 -23.59
C ILE A 141 -1.27 19.05 -23.57
N TRP A 142 -1.28 18.03 -22.72
CA TRP A 142 -2.43 17.12 -22.60
C TRP A 142 -3.69 17.86 -22.16
N ILE A 143 -3.59 18.74 -21.17
CA ILE A 143 -4.73 19.57 -20.71
C ILE A 143 -5.24 20.45 -21.84
N THR A 144 -4.34 21.08 -22.60
CA THR A 144 -4.72 21.98 -23.70
C THR A 144 -5.45 21.21 -24.80
N ASN A 145 -4.97 20.02 -25.15
CA ASN A 145 -5.61 19.16 -26.13
C ASN A 145 -7.02 18.77 -25.66
N LEU A 146 -7.17 18.29 -24.42
CA LEU A 146 -8.47 17.93 -23.85
C LEU A 146 -9.46 19.11 -23.83
N ILE A 147 -9.02 20.29 -23.40
CA ILE A 147 -9.89 21.49 -23.38
C ILE A 147 -10.32 21.91 -24.79
N ASN A 148 -9.48 21.68 -25.79
CA ASN A 148 -9.79 22.04 -27.18
C ASN A 148 -10.81 21.09 -27.84
N GLU A 149 -11.09 19.92 -27.25
CA GLU A 149 -12.16 19.02 -27.70
C GLU A 149 -13.56 19.62 -27.48
N PHE A 150 -13.72 20.54 -26.52
CA PHE A 150 -15.01 21.14 -26.21
C PHE A 150 -15.29 22.38 -27.07
N GLU A 151 -16.35 22.37 -27.87
CA GLU A 151 -16.75 23.54 -28.66
C GLU A 151 -17.41 24.64 -27.80
N ASN A 152 -18.14 24.24 -26.76
CA ASN A 152 -18.88 25.15 -25.90
C ASN A 152 -17.94 26.05 -25.08
N LYS A 153 -17.95 27.35 -25.38
CA LYS A 153 -17.11 28.37 -24.71
C LYS A 153 -17.28 28.40 -23.19
N ARG A 154 -18.50 28.14 -22.68
CA ARG A 154 -18.78 28.12 -21.24
C ARG A 154 -18.00 27.00 -20.55
N ILE A 155 -18.03 25.81 -21.13
CA ILE A 155 -17.30 24.63 -20.63
C ILE A 155 -15.79 24.89 -20.71
N ARG A 156 -15.29 25.37 -21.86
CA ARG A 156 -13.87 25.71 -22.00
C ARG A 156 -13.40 26.70 -20.94
N ASN A 157 -14.16 27.78 -20.72
CA ASN A 157 -13.82 28.79 -19.72
C ASN A 157 -13.80 28.21 -18.30
N TYR A 158 -14.74 27.32 -17.98
CA TYR A 158 -14.75 26.59 -16.70
C TYR A 158 -13.53 25.69 -16.54
N LEU A 159 -13.16 24.91 -17.56
CA LEU A 159 -11.97 24.06 -17.49
C LEU A 159 -10.68 24.89 -17.36
N ILE A 160 -10.57 25.98 -18.12
CA ILE A 160 -9.43 26.91 -18.04
C ILE A 160 -9.32 27.53 -16.64
N SER A 161 -10.43 27.93 -16.02
CA SER A 161 -10.41 28.52 -14.67
C SER A 161 -9.96 27.54 -13.58
N ASN A 162 -10.15 26.23 -13.80
CA ASN A 162 -9.66 25.19 -12.90
C ASN A 162 -8.16 24.87 -13.08
N LYS A 163 -7.48 25.45 -14.07
CA LYS A 163 -6.03 25.35 -14.22
C LYS A 163 -5.33 26.36 -13.31
N LEU A 164 -5.04 25.95 -12.08
CA LEU A 164 -4.46 26.84 -11.07
C LEU A 164 -2.94 27.00 -11.20
N ALA A 165 -2.47 28.25 -11.23
CA ALA A 165 -1.04 28.59 -11.37
C ALA A 165 -0.17 28.07 -10.21
N LYS A 166 -0.72 27.95 -8.99
CA LYS A 166 0.02 27.43 -7.83
C LYS A 166 0.55 26.01 -8.03
N TYR A 167 -0.13 25.19 -8.83
CA TYR A 167 0.29 23.83 -9.13
C TYR A 167 1.41 23.74 -10.17
N ARG A 168 2.02 24.85 -10.57
CA ARG A 168 3.32 24.84 -11.25
C ARG A 168 4.46 24.43 -10.31
N ILE A 169 4.27 24.56 -8.99
CA ILE A 169 5.26 24.21 -7.96
C ILE A 169 5.05 22.77 -7.47
N ASP A 170 6.12 21.98 -7.43
CA ASP A 170 6.13 20.56 -7.06
C ASP A 170 5.60 20.33 -5.63
N ASP A 171 6.04 21.15 -4.67
CA ASP A 171 5.59 21.05 -3.28
C ASP A 171 4.10 21.34 -3.10
N GLU A 172 3.56 22.30 -3.85
CA GLU A 172 2.13 22.59 -3.83
C GLU A 172 1.32 21.42 -4.37
N ARG A 173 1.80 20.76 -5.45
CA ARG A 173 1.19 19.54 -5.98
C ARG A 173 1.21 18.41 -4.95
N ARG A 174 2.37 18.19 -4.31
CA ARG A 174 2.54 17.18 -3.26
C ARG A 174 1.57 17.38 -2.11
N ILE A 175 1.49 18.58 -1.55
CA ILE A 175 0.63 18.91 -0.42
C ILE A 175 -0.85 18.75 -0.81
N ALA A 176 -1.23 19.24 -1.99
CA ALA A 176 -2.60 19.13 -2.48
C ALA A 176 -3.02 17.68 -2.70
N LEU A 177 -2.19 16.88 -3.37
CA LEU A 177 -2.47 15.45 -3.58
C LEU A 177 -2.57 14.69 -2.25
N ALA A 178 -1.66 14.94 -1.30
CA ALA A 178 -1.71 14.30 0.01
C ALA A 178 -3.00 14.64 0.77
N ARG A 179 -3.43 15.91 0.76
CA ARG A 179 -4.71 16.33 1.37
C ARG A 179 -5.92 15.74 0.66
N PHE A 180 -5.87 15.67 -0.67
CA PHE A 180 -6.97 15.13 -1.47
C PHE A 180 -7.14 13.62 -1.26
N ARG A 181 -6.05 12.86 -1.18
CA ARG A 181 -6.07 11.44 -0.82
C ARG A 181 -6.79 11.18 0.51
N LEU A 182 -6.70 12.09 1.49
CA LEU A 182 -7.39 11.92 2.78
C LEU A 182 -8.92 11.95 2.66
N GLN A 183 -9.47 12.59 1.63
CA GLN A 183 -10.92 12.66 1.41
C GLN A 183 -11.51 11.30 1.00
N PHE A 184 -10.70 10.46 0.36
CA PHE A 184 -11.10 9.15 -0.16
C PHE A 184 -10.45 7.99 0.62
N ARG A 185 -9.93 8.25 1.82
CA ARG A 185 -9.20 7.25 2.62
C ARG A 185 -10.03 6.03 3.02
N SER A 186 -11.35 6.18 3.04
CA SER A 186 -12.33 5.12 3.36
C SER A 186 -12.67 4.26 2.15
N ASP A 187 -12.37 4.74 0.94
CA ASP A 187 -12.91 4.17 -0.28
C ASP A 187 -11.85 3.24 -0.90
N ASN A 188 -12.29 2.06 -1.34
CA ASN A 188 -11.46 1.20 -2.16
C ASN A 188 -11.77 1.48 -3.63
N TYR A 189 -10.84 2.14 -4.32
CA TYR A 189 -10.99 2.49 -5.72
C TYR A 189 -9.82 2.02 -6.56
N GLN A 190 -8.89 1.24 -6.01
CA GLN A 190 -7.67 0.87 -6.72
C GLN A 190 -7.96 -0.17 -7.80
N SER A 191 -7.37 0.03 -8.98
CA SER A 191 -7.43 -0.88 -10.13
C SER A 191 -6.12 -0.76 -10.89
N ALA A 192 -5.81 -1.73 -11.75
CA ALA A 192 -4.61 -1.74 -12.56
C ALA A 192 -4.87 -2.44 -13.90
N GLU A 193 -3.94 -2.26 -14.82
CA GLU A 193 -3.93 -2.96 -16.09
C GLU A 193 -2.69 -3.84 -16.16
N PHE A 194 -2.87 -5.07 -16.67
CA PHE A 194 -1.75 -5.97 -16.91
C PHE A 194 -1.14 -5.64 -18.28
N PRO A 195 0.19 -5.46 -18.35
CA PRO A 195 0.86 -5.22 -19.62
C PRO A 195 0.84 -6.49 -20.48
N GLU A 196 0.71 -6.30 -21.78
CA GLU A 196 0.71 -7.38 -22.77
C GLU A 196 2.02 -7.39 -23.58
N THR A 197 2.71 -6.25 -23.64
CA THR A 197 3.99 -6.08 -24.36
C THR A 197 5.13 -5.62 -23.45
N LEU A 198 6.37 -5.84 -23.88
CA LEU A 198 7.56 -5.35 -23.15
C LEU A 198 7.60 -3.83 -22.98
N ALA A 199 7.07 -3.08 -23.95
CA ALA A 199 7.00 -1.62 -23.86
C ALA A 199 6.04 -1.17 -22.75
N GLU A 200 4.85 -1.78 -22.71
CA GLU A 200 3.86 -1.56 -21.66
C GLU A 200 4.40 -1.97 -20.29
N LEU A 201 5.10 -3.12 -20.21
CA LEU A 201 5.68 -3.62 -18.97
C LEU A 201 6.54 -2.57 -18.28
N LYS A 202 7.45 -1.94 -19.03
CA LYS A 202 8.37 -0.92 -18.46
C LYS A 202 7.66 0.33 -17.96
N ILE A 203 6.49 0.64 -18.50
CA ILE A 203 5.72 1.84 -18.16
C ILE A 203 4.74 1.56 -17.03
N MET A 204 4.07 0.41 -17.05
CA MET A 204 2.88 0.12 -16.23
C MET A 204 3.19 -0.73 -15.01
N PHE A 205 4.33 -1.43 -14.97
CA PHE A 205 4.62 -2.39 -13.91
C PHE A 205 4.70 -1.76 -12.52
N SER A 206 5.20 -0.53 -12.39
CA SER A 206 5.26 0.16 -11.09
C SER A 206 3.86 0.35 -10.50
N ALA A 207 2.91 0.85 -11.30
CA ALA A 207 1.50 0.97 -10.92
C ALA A 207 0.90 -0.40 -10.57
N LEU A 208 1.11 -1.43 -11.40
CA LEU A 208 0.60 -2.78 -11.17
C LEU A 208 1.16 -3.39 -9.87
N LYS A 209 2.46 -3.24 -9.62
CA LYS A 209 3.13 -3.70 -8.40
C LYS A 209 2.54 -3.04 -7.16
N ASN A 210 2.39 -1.71 -7.19
CA ASN A 210 1.83 -0.95 -6.07
C ASN A 210 0.36 -1.34 -5.80
N PHE A 211 -0.41 -1.58 -6.86
CA PHE A 211 -1.77 -2.10 -6.78
C PHE A 211 -1.82 -3.47 -6.08
N LEU A 212 -0.98 -4.43 -6.50
CA LEU A 212 -0.94 -5.76 -5.87
C LEU A 212 -0.52 -5.67 -4.41
N ILE A 213 0.52 -4.89 -4.09
CA ILE A 213 0.98 -4.64 -2.72
C ILE A 213 -0.14 -4.07 -1.86
N TYR A 214 -0.87 -3.06 -2.36
CA TYR A 214 -2.02 -2.47 -1.66
C TYR A 214 -3.07 -3.53 -1.33
N ARG A 215 -3.38 -4.41 -2.29
CA ARG A 215 -4.39 -5.45 -2.08
C ARG A 215 -3.96 -6.53 -1.11
N ILE A 216 -2.69 -6.95 -1.16
CA ILE A 216 -2.11 -7.93 -0.23
C ILE A 216 -2.12 -7.37 1.19
N ASP A 217 -1.68 -6.12 1.38
CA ASP A 217 -1.68 -5.42 2.68
C ASP A 217 -3.08 -5.37 3.30
N LYS A 218 -4.08 -4.99 2.49
CA LYS A 218 -5.47 -4.89 2.92
C LYS A 218 -6.20 -6.22 3.03
N LYS A 219 -5.56 -7.33 2.64
CA LYS A 219 -6.13 -8.68 2.67
C LYS A 219 -7.46 -8.79 1.92
N TYR A 220 -7.58 -8.09 0.78
CA TYR A 220 -8.76 -8.22 -0.08
C TYR A 220 -8.81 -9.61 -0.74
N ASP A 221 -9.98 -9.96 -1.29
CA ASP A 221 -10.11 -11.18 -2.09
C ASP A 221 -9.40 -10.99 -3.43
N ASN A 222 -8.38 -11.81 -3.70
CA ASN A 222 -7.55 -11.71 -4.89
C ASN A 222 -7.75 -12.90 -5.85
N LYS A 223 -8.79 -13.72 -5.65
CA LYS A 223 -9.06 -14.88 -6.52
C LYS A 223 -9.24 -14.50 -7.98
N SER A 224 -9.92 -13.39 -8.25
CA SER A 224 -10.15 -12.91 -9.62
C SER A 224 -8.86 -12.50 -10.35
N LEU A 225 -7.77 -12.26 -9.62
CA LEU A 225 -6.50 -11.81 -10.19
C LEU A 225 -5.59 -12.97 -10.59
N VAL A 226 -5.87 -14.20 -10.12
CA VAL A 226 -4.97 -15.35 -10.29
C VAL A 226 -4.72 -15.62 -11.78
N ASP A 227 -5.77 -15.64 -12.59
CA ASP A 227 -5.63 -15.94 -14.03
C ASP A 227 -4.84 -14.86 -14.76
N SER A 228 -5.08 -13.58 -14.48
CA SER A 228 -4.31 -12.47 -15.06
C SER A 228 -2.84 -12.50 -14.63
N ILE A 229 -2.56 -12.84 -13.38
CA ILE A 229 -1.18 -12.99 -12.88
C ILE A 229 -0.50 -14.18 -13.55
N LEU A 230 -1.20 -15.32 -13.70
CA LEU A 230 -0.65 -16.48 -14.41
C LEU A 230 -0.39 -16.19 -15.88
N GLN A 231 -1.29 -15.48 -16.56
CA GLN A 231 -1.07 -15.03 -17.93
C GLN A 231 0.18 -14.15 -18.06
N PHE A 232 0.37 -13.22 -17.11
CA PHE A 232 1.57 -12.40 -17.04
C PHE A 232 2.83 -13.24 -16.82
N ILE A 233 2.80 -14.18 -15.88
CA ILE A 233 3.95 -15.03 -15.53
C ILE A 233 4.33 -15.96 -16.70
N ARG A 234 3.33 -16.47 -17.43
CA ARG A 234 3.51 -17.36 -18.58
C ARG A 234 3.93 -16.64 -19.86
N ASN A 235 3.96 -15.30 -19.86
CA ASN A 235 4.41 -14.55 -21.02
C ASN A 235 5.93 -14.71 -21.20
N GLU A 236 6.32 -15.46 -22.24
CA GLU A 236 7.73 -15.73 -22.56
C GLU A 236 8.53 -14.44 -22.81
N GLU A 237 7.92 -13.38 -23.37
CA GLU A 237 8.60 -12.10 -23.60
C GLU A 237 9.03 -11.42 -22.30
N PHE A 238 8.32 -11.67 -21.19
CA PHE A 238 8.62 -11.07 -19.89
C PHE A 238 9.70 -11.86 -19.14
N THR A 239 9.94 -13.11 -19.53
CA THR A 239 10.87 -14.00 -18.82
C THR A 239 12.27 -13.40 -18.80
N GLY A 240 12.89 -13.40 -17.63
CA GLY A 240 14.24 -12.84 -17.44
C GLY A 240 14.27 -11.33 -17.12
N THR A 241 13.14 -10.63 -17.19
CA THR A 241 13.05 -9.23 -16.74
C THR A 241 13.00 -9.13 -15.21
N ASP A 242 13.30 -7.95 -14.67
CA ASP A 242 13.22 -7.70 -13.22
C ASP A 242 11.76 -7.65 -12.77
N GLU A 243 10.87 -7.13 -13.62
CA GLU A 243 9.44 -7.06 -13.40
C GLU A 243 8.80 -8.46 -13.30
N HIS A 244 9.23 -9.39 -14.16
CA HIS A 244 8.79 -10.78 -14.10
C HIS A 244 9.20 -11.48 -12.80
N LEU A 245 10.45 -11.30 -12.37
CA LEU A 245 10.94 -11.79 -11.08
C LEU A 245 10.13 -11.20 -9.91
N GLN A 246 9.88 -9.89 -9.92
CA GLN A 246 9.12 -9.22 -8.87
C GLN A 246 7.68 -9.73 -8.79
N MET A 247 7.02 -9.92 -9.94
CA MET A 247 5.67 -10.51 -9.98
C MET A 247 5.66 -11.94 -9.44
N LEU A 248 6.62 -12.77 -9.86
CA LEU A 248 6.77 -14.15 -9.37
C LEU A 248 6.92 -14.21 -7.86
N VAL A 249 7.77 -13.35 -7.28
CA VAL A 249 7.97 -13.29 -5.82
C VAL A 249 6.70 -12.83 -5.11
N LEU A 250 6.00 -11.79 -5.61
CA LEU A 250 4.75 -11.33 -5.00
C LEU A 250 3.66 -12.40 -5.05
N PHE A 251 3.48 -13.04 -6.20
CA PHE A 251 2.50 -14.10 -6.37
C PHE A 251 2.79 -15.28 -5.43
N SER A 252 4.03 -15.74 -5.43
CA SER A 252 4.46 -16.93 -4.68
C SER A 252 4.48 -16.74 -3.17
N SER A 253 4.76 -15.52 -2.70
CA SER A 253 4.79 -15.20 -1.27
C SER A 253 3.40 -14.93 -0.68
N SER A 254 2.44 -14.52 -1.51
CA SER A 254 1.17 -13.96 -1.03
C SER A 254 -0.07 -14.77 -1.42
N PHE A 255 0.01 -15.60 -2.46
CA PHE A 255 -1.11 -16.40 -2.97
C PHE A 255 -0.96 -17.87 -2.60
N GLU A 256 -2.09 -18.56 -2.44
CA GLU A 256 -2.08 -19.99 -2.13
C GLU A 256 -1.88 -20.80 -3.41
N LEU A 257 -0.66 -21.31 -3.60
CA LEU A 257 -0.30 -22.15 -4.74
C LEU A 257 -0.47 -23.63 -4.39
N LYS A 258 -1.14 -24.39 -5.27
CA LYS A 258 -1.41 -25.83 -5.10
C LYS A 258 -1.37 -26.55 -6.45
N GLY A 259 -1.15 -27.87 -6.41
CA GLY A 259 -1.22 -28.74 -7.60
C GLY A 259 -0.24 -28.30 -8.69
N ASP A 260 -0.70 -28.35 -9.94
CA ASP A 260 0.12 -28.08 -11.13
C ASP A 260 0.71 -26.67 -11.13
N ILE A 261 -0.01 -25.67 -10.61
CA ILE A 261 0.47 -24.28 -10.53
C ILE A 261 1.71 -24.21 -9.63
N LEU A 262 1.74 -24.94 -8.51
CA LEU A 262 2.89 -24.92 -7.62
C LEU A 262 4.14 -25.50 -8.31
N GLU A 263 3.98 -26.61 -9.02
CA GLU A 263 5.08 -27.25 -9.74
C GLU A 263 5.57 -26.41 -10.93
N GLU A 264 4.66 -25.74 -11.64
CA GLU A 264 4.98 -24.77 -12.70
C GLU A 264 5.83 -23.62 -12.14
N ILE A 265 5.40 -23.01 -11.03
CA ILE A 265 6.12 -21.89 -10.40
C ILE A 265 7.50 -22.32 -9.88
N LYS A 266 7.63 -23.52 -9.31
CA LYS A 266 8.95 -24.10 -8.94
C LYS A 266 9.88 -24.20 -10.14
N ALA A 267 9.38 -24.74 -11.25
CA ALA A 267 10.15 -24.89 -12.48
C ALA A 267 10.60 -23.52 -13.02
N LEU A 268 9.72 -22.52 -13.02
CA LEU A 268 10.04 -21.15 -13.44
C LEU A 268 11.10 -20.50 -12.55
N PHE A 269 10.99 -20.63 -11.23
CA PHE A 269 12.03 -20.14 -10.32
C PHE A 269 13.37 -20.81 -10.56
N GLN A 270 13.38 -22.13 -10.76
CA GLN A 270 14.60 -22.86 -11.04
C GLN A 270 15.24 -22.42 -12.36
N HIS A 271 14.42 -22.22 -13.40
CA HIS A 271 14.88 -21.73 -14.69
C HIS A 271 15.49 -20.33 -14.57
N LEU A 272 14.78 -19.38 -13.95
CA LEU A 272 15.29 -18.02 -13.74
C LEU A 272 16.56 -17.99 -12.90
N ARG A 273 16.65 -18.80 -11.85
CA ARG A 273 17.83 -18.88 -10.99
C ARG A 273 19.08 -19.32 -11.73
N THR A 274 18.92 -20.17 -12.75
CA THR A 274 20.04 -20.69 -13.56
C THR A 274 20.38 -19.77 -14.73
N GLU A 275 19.37 -19.25 -15.43
CA GLU A 275 19.58 -18.52 -16.69
C GLU A 275 19.74 -16.99 -16.52
N LYS A 276 19.10 -16.39 -15.51
CA LYS A 276 19.10 -14.92 -15.34
C LYS A 276 20.38 -14.43 -14.67
N PRO A 277 21.15 -13.53 -15.31
CA PRO A 277 22.31 -12.93 -14.69
C PRO A 277 21.93 -12.17 -13.42
N ASN A 278 22.76 -12.27 -12.37
CA ASN A 278 22.56 -11.59 -11.09
C ASN A 278 21.23 -11.89 -10.40
N PHE A 279 20.58 -13.02 -10.73
CA PHE A 279 19.29 -13.42 -10.15
C PHE A 279 19.25 -13.29 -8.63
N ILE A 280 20.23 -13.88 -7.93
CA ILE A 280 20.29 -13.88 -6.46
C ILE A 280 20.34 -12.45 -5.90
N GLN A 281 21.16 -11.57 -6.49
CA GLN A 281 21.28 -10.19 -6.05
C GLN A 281 19.96 -9.43 -6.22
N GLN A 282 19.30 -9.59 -7.37
CA GLN A 282 18.03 -8.92 -7.66
C GLN A 282 16.89 -9.47 -6.81
N TYR A 283 16.89 -10.78 -6.55
CA TYR A 283 15.96 -11.45 -5.64
C TYR A 283 16.04 -10.83 -4.24
N PHE A 284 17.22 -10.79 -3.64
CA PHE A 284 17.38 -10.21 -2.30
C PHE A 284 17.12 -8.70 -2.27
N ALA A 285 17.47 -7.97 -3.33
CA ALA A 285 17.13 -6.55 -3.43
C ALA A 285 15.61 -6.33 -3.35
N PHE A 286 14.83 -7.14 -4.07
CA PHE A 286 13.38 -7.06 -4.01
C PHE A 286 12.80 -7.58 -2.69
N LEU A 287 13.33 -8.68 -2.15
CA LEU A 287 12.92 -9.19 -0.84
C LEU A 287 13.10 -8.12 0.25
N LEU A 288 14.20 -7.36 0.20
CA LEU A 288 14.46 -6.25 1.11
C LEU A 288 13.51 -5.07 0.90
N GLU A 289 13.10 -4.79 -0.33
CA GLU A 289 12.05 -3.81 -0.63
C GLU A 289 10.74 -4.19 0.09
N LEU A 290 10.34 -5.46 -0.01
CA LEU A 290 9.13 -5.98 0.65
C LEU A 290 9.23 -5.95 2.18
N HIS A 291 10.38 -6.31 2.77
CA HIS A 291 10.59 -6.22 4.22
C HIS A 291 10.53 -4.78 4.74
N LYS A 292 11.02 -3.82 3.96
CA LYS A 292 11.03 -2.39 4.34
C LYS A 292 9.68 -1.72 4.09
N HIS A 293 8.79 -2.35 3.33
CA HIS A 293 7.45 -1.84 3.11
C HIS A 293 6.69 -1.72 4.45
N PRO A 294 6.02 -0.58 4.73
CA PRO A 294 5.35 -0.34 6.03
C PRO A 294 4.35 -1.42 6.45
N SER A 295 3.71 -2.05 5.46
CA SER A 295 2.71 -3.11 5.60
C SER A 295 3.24 -4.47 6.07
N GLN A 296 4.57 -4.66 6.18
CA GLN A 296 5.18 -5.93 6.59
C GLN A 296 4.62 -7.15 5.82
N LEU A 297 4.67 -7.06 4.49
CA LEU A 297 4.10 -8.08 3.60
C LEU A 297 4.75 -9.45 3.78
N LEU A 298 6.05 -9.46 4.10
CA LEU A 298 6.79 -10.68 4.42
C LEU A 298 6.63 -11.02 5.90
N ASN A 299 5.87 -12.07 6.14
CA ASN A 299 5.69 -12.73 7.43
C ASN A 299 6.09 -14.21 7.31
N ALA A 300 6.03 -14.95 8.42
CA ALA A 300 6.38 -16.36 8.44
C ALA A 300 5.64 -17.22 7.41
N LYS A 301 4.34 -16.94 7.13
CA LYS A 301 3.60 -17.66 6.09
C LYS A 301 4.19 -17.39 4.70
N ALA A 302 4.52 -16.14 4.40
CA ALA A 302 5.11 -15.74 3.13
C ALA A 302 6.49 -16.38 2.92
N ASP A 303 7.37 -16.33 3.93
CA ASP A 303 8.70 -16.93 3.87
C ASP A 303 8.65 -18.45 3.73
N LEU A 304 7.76 -19.12 4.46
CA LEU A 304 7.56 -20.57 4.32
C LEU A 304 6.98 -20.95 2.96
N SER A 305 6.10 -20.12 2.39
CA SER A 305 5.57 -20.34 1.04
C SER A 305 6.69 -20.25 0.00
N MET A 306 7.55 -19.24 0.10
CA MET A 306 8.75 -19.13 -0.74
C MET A 306 9.72 -20.30 -0.52
N SER A 307 9.96 -20.71 0.73
CA SER A 307 10.83 -21.83 1.07
C SER A 307 10.36 -23.17 0.46
N ALA A 308 9.05 -23.35 0.29
CA ALA A 308 8.48 -24.53 -0.35
C ALA A 308 8.68 -24.55 -1.88
N ILE A 309 8.92 -23.39 -2.49
CA ILE A 309 9.11 -23.20 -3.93
C ILE A 309 10.59 -23.27 -4.30
N ILE A 310 11.45 -22.66 -3.49
CA ILE A 310 12.88 -22.63 -3.76
C ILE A 310 13.51 -24.01 -3.57
N ASN A 311 14.22 -24.46 -4.61
CA ASN A 311 15.06 -25.65 -4.53
C ASN A 311 16.25 -25.40 -3.60
N LYS A 312 16.22 -25.98 -2.39
CA LYS A 312 17.25 -25.82 -1.35
C LYS A 312 18.44 -26.78 -1.50
N SER A 313 18.48 -27.60 -2.55
CA SER A 313 19.58 -28.55 -2.80
C SER A 313 20.76 -27.94 -3.57
N GLN A 314 20.62 -26.72 -4.08
CA GLN A 314 21.70 -26.04 -4.80
C GLN A 314 22.69 -25.39 -3.83
N GLU A 315 23.98 -25.47 -4.12
CA GLU A 315 25.05 -24.85 -3.34
C GLU A 315 25.15 -23.34 -3.65
N ASP A 316 24.20 -22.56 -3.15
CA ASP A 316 24.27 -21.11 -3.18
C ASP A 316 23.66 -20.47 -1.92
N VAL A 317 23.83 -19.16 -1.81
CA VAL A 317 23.35 -18.36 -0.68
C VAL A 317 21.83 -18.29 -0.56
N LEU A 318 21.07 -18.49 -1.65
CA LEU A 318 19.61 -18.47 -1.60
C LEU A 318 19.07 -19.75 -0.96
N SER A 319 19.66 -20.92 -1.28
CA SER A 319 19.36 -22.18 -0.59
C SER A 319 19.66 -22.07 0.90
N GLU A 320 20.86 -21.57 1.25
CA GLU A 320 21.28 -21.40 2.65
C GLU A 320 20.33 -20.46 3.41
N TYR A 321 19.92 -19.36 2.77
CA TYR A 321 18.98 -18.42 3.35
C TYR A 321 17.64 -19.09 3.68
N TYR A 322 17.04 -19.83 2.75
CA TYR A 322 15.74 -20.48 3.01
C TYR A 322 15.81 -21.67 3.97
N GLN A 323 16.94 -22.38 4.02
CA GLN A 323 17.20 -23.36 5.09
C GLN A 323 17.26 -22.67 6.47
N LEU A 324 17.88 -21.49 6.56
CA LEU A 324 17.86 -20.69 7.80
C LEU A 324 16.45 -20.18 8.13
N MET A 325 15.68 -19.74 7.14
CA MET A 325 14.29 -19.31 7.36
C MET A 325 13.45 -20.45 7.93
N ASP A 326 13.58 -21.68 7.40
CA ASP A 326 12.89 -22.86 7.94
C ASP A 326 13.22 -23.07 9.42
N ILE A 327 14.50 -22.93 9.81
CA ILE A 327 14.93 -23.07 11.19
C ILE A 327 14.33 -21.96 12.06
N ILE A 328 14.40 -20.70 11.62
CA ILE A 328 13.87 -19.54 12.36
C ILE A 328 12.37 -19.68 12.57
N HIS A 329 11.60 -20.00 11.53
CA HIS A 329 10.15 -20.07 11.60
C HIS A 329 9.64 -21.31 12.34
N THR A 330 10.35 -22.44 12.25
CA THR A 330 9.96 -23.70 12.92
C THR A 330 10.29 -23.70 14.40
N LYS A 331 11.52 -23.27 14.76
CA LYS A 331 11.99 -23.31 16.14
C LYS A 331 11.70 -22.03 16.90
N GLY A 332 11.61 -20.89 16.24
CA GLY A 332 11.38 -19.59 16.86
C GLY A 332 12.67 -18.84 17.22
N TYR A 333 12.65 -17.53 17.01
CA TYR A 333 13.81 -16.62 17.11
C TYR A 333 14.43 -16.48 18.52
N ILE A 334 13.77 -16.96 19.58
CA ILE A 334 14.29 -16.87 20.96
C ILE A 334 15.22 -18.06 21.27
N HIS A 335 15.10 -19.17 20.54
CA HIS A 335 15.86 -20.38 20.82
C HIS A 335 17.36 -20.21 20.51
N SER A 336 18.20 -20.78 21.37
CA SER A 336 19.67 -20.71 21.26
C SER A 336 20.19 -21.33 19.97
N GLU A 337 19.59 -22.43 19.52
CA GLU A 337 19.97 -23.07 18.24
C GLU A 337 19.73 -22.15 17.05
N VAL A 338 18.64 -21.37 17.07
CA VAL A 338 18.35 -20.38 16.02
C VAL A 338 19.35 -19.22 16.09
N GLN A 339 19.68 -18.75 17.28
CA GLN A 339 20.69 -17.69 17.47
C GLN A 339 22.06 -18.12 16.95
N GLU A 340 22.47 -19.36 17.20
CA GLU A 340 23.73 -19.89 16.68
C GLU A 340 23.66 -20.08 15.16
N ALA A 341 22.56 -20.61 14.61
CA ALA A 341 22.40 -20.72 13.16
C ALA A 341 22.47 -19.36 12.44
N VAL A 342 21.83 -18.33 12.99
CA VAL A 342 21.90 -16.95 12.48
C VAL A 342 23.32 -16.41 12.57
N LYS A 343 24.03 -16.65 13.68
CA LYS A 343 25.42 -16.23 13.86
C LYS A 343 26.37 -16.90 12.87
N LEU A 344 26.20 -18.20 12.62
CA LEU A 344 26.98 -18.93 11.64
C LEU A 344 26.74 -18.38 10.23
N PHE A 345 25.49 -18.08 9.88
CA PHE A 345 25.15 -17.46 8.60
C PHE A 345 25.76 -16.06 8.46
N ASP A 346 25.62 -15.19 9.48
CA ASP A 346 26.16 -13.83 9.48
C ASP A 346 27.69 -13.81 9.36
N ASN A 347 28.39 -14.71 10.05
CA ASN A 347 29.85 -14.82 9.98
C ASN A 347 30.35 -15.36 8.63
N LYS A 348 29.56 -16.22 7.98
CA LYS A 348 29.92 -16.84 6.69
C LYS A 348 29.83 -15.84 5.55
N HIS A 349 28.85 -14.94 5.61
CA HIS A 349 28.56 -13.96 4.57
C HIS A 349 29.09 -12.58 4.99
N MET A 350 29.24 -11.65 4.04
CA MET A 350 29.67 -10.29 4.43
C MET A 350 28.54 -9.60 5.20
N GLY A 351 28.78 -9.03 6.37
CA GLY A 351 27.72 -8.42 7.21
C GLY A 351 26.91 -7.27 6.57
N ARG A 352 27.36 -6.73 5.43
CA ARG A 352 26.66 -5.72 4.61
C ARG A 352 25.98 -6.27 3.36
N SER A 353 26.04 -7.57 3.15
CA SER A 353 25.39 -8.25 2.03
C SER A 353 23.85 -8.17 2.14
N LEU A 354 23.17 -8.39 1.02
CA LEU A 354 21.71 -8.24 0.95
C LEU A 354 21.01 -9.38 1.72
N GLU A 355 21.56 -10.59 1.62
CA GLU A 355 21.13 -11.79 2.32
C GLU A 355 21.20 -11.64 3.85
N VAL A 356 22.28 -11.07 4.38
CA VAL A 356 22.42 -10.83 5.82
C VAL A 356 21.46 -9.73 6.27
N GLU A 357 21.29 -8.66 5.50
CA GLU A 357 20.25 -7.67 5.77
C GLU A 357 18.85 -8.30 5.78
N ALA A 358 18.56 -9.26 4.87
CA ALA A 358 17.27 -9.94 4.83
C ALA A 358 17.03 -10.78 6.09
N VAL A 359 18.04 -11.51 6.57
CA VAL A 359 17.97 -12.23 7.86
C VAL A 359 17.72 -11.24 9.01
N ARG A 360 18.44 -10.10 9.05
CA ARG A 360 18.22 -9.06 10.07
C ARG A 360 16.79 -8.53 10.05
N ARG A 361 16.23 -8.29 8.87
CA ARG A 361 14.85 -7.83 8.71
C ARG A 361 13.83 -8.88 9.11
N THR A 362 14.11 -10.15 8.84
CA THR A 362 13.26 -11.27 9.28
C THR A 362 13.19 -11.35 10.81
N ILE A 363 14.34 -11.30 11.50
CA ILE A 363 14.37 -11.26 12.97
C ILE A 363 13.66 -10.01 13.50
N PHE A 364 13.90 -8.84 12.92
CA PHE A 364 13.21 -7.62 13.32
C PHE A 364 11.70 -7.70 13.12
N ALA A 365 11.22 -8.39 12.08
CA ALA A 365 9.81 -8.61 11.82
C ALA A 365 9.11 -9.46 12.89
N TYR A 366 9.85 -10.24 13.68
CA TYR A 366 9.33 -10.88 14.89
C TYR A 366 9.34 -9.95 16.11
N LEU A 367 10.46 -9.25 16.32
CA LEU A 367 10.65 -8.40 17.50
C LEU A 367 9.70 -7.19 17.52
N LYS A 368 9.46 -6.58 16.36
CA LYS A 368 8.64 -5.37 16.27
C LYS A 368 7.17 -5.62 16.66
N PRO A 369 6.43 -6.57 16.04
CA PRO A 369 5.05 -6.85 16.45
C PRO A 369 4.95 -7.32 17.90
N PHE A 370 5.91 -8.11 18.38
CA PHE A 370 5.96 -8.54 19.79
C PHE A 370 5.89 -7.31 20.72
N ILE A 371 6.82 -6.36 20.58
CA ILE A 371 6.86 -5.16 21.44
C ILE A 371 5.66 -4.26 21.21
N GLN A 372 5.20 -4.11 19.96
CA GLN A 372 4.06 -3.25 19.64
C GLN A 372 2.75 -3.74 20.25
N ASN A 373 2.61 -5.06 20.44
CA ASN A 373 1.42 -5.69 20.99
C ASN A 373 1.43 -5.80 22.52
N LEU A 374 2.56 -5.54 23.19
CA LEU A 374 2.62 -5.57 24.66
C LEU A 374 1.68 -4.54 25.28
N GLU A 375 0.87 -4.98 26.24
CA GLU A 375 0.07 -4.09 27.09
C GLU A 375 0.92 -3.50 28.21
N VAL A 376 0.37 -2.52 28.93
CA VAL A 376 1.12 -1.87 30.02
C VAL A 376 1.49 -2.84 31.15
N GLY A 377 0.67 -3.88 31.37
CA GLY A 377 0.93 -4.92 32.38
C GLY A 377 2.07 -5.88 32.00
N ASP A 378 2.39 -6.00 30.71
CA ASP A 378 3.32 -7.00 30.18
C ASP A 378 4.78 -6.48 30.19
N TYR A 379 5.08 -5.51 31.06
CA TYR A 379 6.42 -4.92 31.11
C TYR A 379 7.49 -5.93 31.52
N ALA A 380 7.14 -6.99 32.27
CA ALA A 380 8.05 -8.06 32.61
C ALA A 380 8.50 -8.86 31.37
N GLU A 381 7.57 -9.16 30.45
CA GLU A 381 7.88 -9.85 29.19
C GLU A 381 8.81 -9.01 28.31
N TYR A 382 8.63 -7.68 28.32
CA TYR A 382 9.57 -6.77 27.68
C TYR A 382 10.97 -6.86 28.29
N MET A 383 11.07 -6.94 29.62
CA MET A 383 12.36 -7.03 30.30
C MET A 383 13.09 -8.35 29.95
N ASP A 384 12.34 -9.44 29.82
CA ASP A 384 12.89 -10.75 29.47
C ASP A 384 13.39 -10.79 28.03
N ILE A 385 12.63 -10.23 27.07
CA ILE A 385 13.03 -10.26 25.65
C ILE A 385 14.27 -9.41 25.35
N VAL A 386 14.64 -8.48 26.22
CA VAL A 386 15.82 -7.62 26.04
C VAL A 386 17.13 -8.43 26.01
N GLU A 387 17.18 -9.60 26.66
CA GLU A 387 18.33 -10.49 26.54
C GLU A 387 18.46 -11.05 25.11
N THR A 388 17.33 -11.35 24.46
CA THR A 388 17.31 -11.70 23.04
C THR A 388 17.78 -10.54 22.16
N PHE A 389 17.46 -9.29 22.52
CA PHE A 389 17.99 -8.13 21.79
C PHE A 389 19.50 -8.09 21.86
N ARG A 390 20.08 -8.20 23.07
CA ARG A 390 21.54 -8.18 23.26
C ARG A 390 22.24 -9.21 22.38
N LYS A 391 21.72 -10.43 22.36
CA LYS A 391 22.28 -11.50 21.53
C LYS A 391 22.27 -11.14 20.05
N TYR A 392 21.14 -10.69 19.50
CA TYR A 392 21.07 -10.30 18.09
C TYR A 392 21.87 -9.04 17.76
N MET A 393 21.90 -8.04 18.66
CA MET A 393 22.73 -6.85 18.51
C MET A 393 24.22 -7.21 18.47
N HIS A 394 24.64 -8.19 19.27
CA HIS A 394 26.00 -8.71 19.24
C HIS A 394 26.27 -9.53 17.96
N ILE A 395 25.37 -10.43 17.57
CA ILE A 395 25.51 -11.25 16.36
C ILE A 395 25.69 -10.35 15.14
N PHE A 396 24.78 -9.39 14.96
CA PHE A 396 24.75 -8.57 13.75
C PHE A 396 25.70 -7.38 13.75
N ALA A 397 26.12 -6.90 14.93
CA ALA A 397 26.95 -5.70 15.11
C ALA A 397 26.52 -4.50 14.24
N ASN A 398 25.22 -4.35 13.98
CA ASN A 398 24.68 -3.43 12.97
C ASN A 398 24.00 -2.21 13.60
N GLN A 399 24.46 -1.01 13.25
CA GLN A 399 23.94 0.24 13.82
C GLN A 399 22.46 0.49 13.51
N GLN A 400 22.02 0.21 12.27
CA GLN A 400 20.62 0.44 11.88
C GLN A 400 19.67 -0.48 12.64
N PHE A 401 20.01 -1.78 12.75
CA PHE A 401 19.23 -2.74 13.53
C PHE A 401 19.11 -2.31 15.00
N ASN A 402 20.22 -1.85 15.59
CA ASN A 402 20.23 -1.36 16.97
C ASN A 402 19.35 -0.11 17.15
N GLN A 403 19.36 0.79 16.16
CA GLN A 403 18.51 1.99 16.16
C GLN A 403 17.02 1.63 16.00
N ASP A 404 16.70 0.69 15.11
CA ASP A 404 15.33 0.21 14.90
C ASP A 404 14.76 -0.42 16.19
N LEU A 405 15.57 -1.21 16.92
CA LEU A 405 15.22 -1.77 18.24
C LEU A 405 15.04 -0.71 19.32
N LYS A 406 15.90 0.32 19.33
CA LYS A 406 15.77 1.47 20.22
C LYS A 406 14.44 2.18 19.97
N ASP A 407 14.08 2.44 18.72
CA ASP A 407 12.89 3.21 18.38
C ASP A 407 11.60 2.53 18.86
N ILE A 408 11.45 1.23 18.61
CA ILE A 408 10.29 0.46 19.11
C ILE A 408 10.28 0.35 20.65
N SER A 409 11.45 0.18 21.27
CA SER A 409 11.60 0.18 22.73
C SER A 409 11.20 1.50 23.36
N MET A 410 11.58 2.62 22.74
CA MET A 410 11.25 3.97 23.22
C MET A 410 9.76 4.28 23.10
N VAL A 411 9.08 3.76 22.06
CA VAL A 411 7.63 3.87 21.93
C VAL A 411 6.94 3.16 23.10
N TYR A 412 7.33 1.92 23.39
CA TYR A 412 6.76 1.15 24.50
C TYR A 412 7.08 1.76 25.86
N LEU A 413 8.32 2.22 26.10
CA LEU A 413 8.68 2.90 27.34
C LEU A 413 7.85 4.17 27.57
N LYS A 414 7.59 4.96 26.53
CA LYS A 414 6.70 6.13 26.63
C LYS A 414 5.26 5.73 26.99
N LYS A 415 4.76 4.60 26.47
CA LYS A 415 3.45 4.03 26.83
C LYS A 415 3.41 3.68 28.32
N LEU A 416 4.43 2.99 28.83
CA LEU A 416 4.54 2.63 30.26
C LEU A 416 4.62 3.88 31.16
N MET A 417 5.47 4.85 30.84
CA MET A 417 5.63 6.07 31.64
C MET A 417 4.37 6.94 31.68
N LYS A 418 3.50 6.84 30.66
CA LYS A 418 2.21 7.55 30.63
C LYS A 418 1.17 6.87 31.54
N HIS A 419 1.25 5.56 31.71
CA HIS A 419 0.33 4.78 32.53
C HIS A 419 0.77 4.73 34.00
N TYR A 420 2.01 4.33 34.25
CA TYR A 420 2.59 4.29 35.60
C TYR A 420 3.12 5.68 35.97
N THR A 421 2.25 6.54 36.48
CA THR A 421 2.61 7.90 36.86
C THR A 421 3.11 8.03 38.30
N ASP A 422 2.75 7.08 39.18
CA ASP A 422 3.20 7.09 40.56
C ASP A 422 4.69 6.71 40.63
N LYS A 423 5.52 7.72 40.82
CA LYS A 423 6.96 7.55 40.93
C LYS A 423 7.39 6.72 42.14
N ARG A 424 6.55 6.52 43.14
CA ARG A 424 6.86 5.66 44.30
C ARG A 424 6.26 4.26 44.16
N GLY A 425 5.39 4.06 43.17
CA GLY A 425 4.79 2.78 42.85
C GLY A 425 5.84 1.75 42.45
N LYS A 426 5.55 0.49 42.79
CA LYS A 426 6.43 -0.65 42.53
C LYS A 426 6.79 -0.74 41.04
N ASP A 427 5.79 -0.74 40.16
CA ASP A 427 5.98 -0.93 38.72
C ASP A 427 6.87 0.17 38.11
N TYR A 428 6.65 1.44 38.51
CA TYR A 428 7.49 2.55 38.04
C TYR A 428 8.95 2.38 38.47
N GLN A 429 9.19 1.97 39.71
CA GLN A 429 10.55 1.75 40.20
C GLN A 429 11.22 0.56 39.51
N ASP A 430 10.47 -0.51 39.25
CA ASP A 430 10.96 -1.67 38.51
C ASP A 430 11.34 -1.30 37.07
N ILE A 431 10.45 -0.61 36.35
CA ILE A 431 10.71 -0.08 35.00
C ILE A 431 11.92 0.86 35.00
N LYS A 432 11.99 1.79 35.95
CA LYS A 432 13.10 2.73 36.07
C LYS A 432 14.43 2.00 36.31
N LYS A 433 14.46 1.07 37.26
CA LYS A 433 15.65 0.28 37.60
C LYS A 433 16.12 -0.51 36.39
N PHE A 434 15.20 -1.14 35.67
CA PHE A 434 15.50 -1.84 34.44
C PHE A 434 16.10 -0.94 33.37
N VAL A 435 15.48 0.21 33.07
CA VAL A 435 15.95 1.15 32.05
C VAL A 435 17.33 1.69 32.41
N VAL A 436 17.55 2.09 33.66
CA VAL A 436 18.85 2.61 34.15
C VAL A 436 19.96 1.57 33.96
N ASN A 437 19.68 0.30 34.23
CA ASN A 437 20.70 -0.74 34.16
C ASN A 437 20.96 -1.23 32.73
N ASN A 438 19.92 -1.31 31.89
CA ASN A 438 20.02 -1.98 30.59
C ASN A 438 20.20 -1.01 29.42
N PHE A 439 19.51 0.14 29.39
CA PHE A 439 19.53 1.02 28.21
C PHE A 439 20.90 1.64 27.91
N PRO A 440 21.77 1.98 28.90
CA PRO A 440 23.15 2.38 28.62
C PRO A 440 23.95 1.26 27.96
N THR A 441 23.82 0.02 28.46
CA THR A 441 24.55 -1.14 27.93
C THR A 441 24.15 -1.48 26.50
N LEU A 442 22.88 -1.24 26.15
CA LEU A 442 22.36 -1.39 24.79
C LEU A 442 22.73 -0.22 23.87
N GLY A 443 23.28 0.88 24.40
CA GLY A 443 23.50 2.11 23.65
C GLY A 443 22.19 2.83 23.27
N PHE A 444 21.06 2.48 23.88
CA PHE A 444 19.76 3.09 23.58
C PHE A 444 19.70 4.52 24.10
N LEU A 445 20.16 4.76 25.32
CA LEU A 445 20.21 6.08 25.95
C LEU A 445 21.51 6.25 26.73
N LYS A 446 22.05 7.46 26.73
CA LYS A 446 23.14 7.87 27.62
C LYS A 446 22.61 8.08 29.03
N GLU A 447 23.47 7.93 30.03
CA GLU A 447 23.11 8.13 31.44
C GLU A 447 22.41 9.47 31.70
N LYS A 448 22.89 10.55 31.07
CA LYS A 448 22.28 11.89 31.17
C LYS A 448 20.83 11.92 30.64
N GLU A 449 20.59 11.26 29.52
CA GLU A 449 19.25 11.19 28.90
C GLU A 449 18.29 10.38 29.77
N ILE A 450 18.76 9.31 30.42
CA ILE A 450 17.97 8.52 31.38
C ILE A 450 17.61 9.35 32.61
N VAL A 451 18.57 10.09 33.16
CA VAL A 451 18.33 11.00 34.28
C VAL A 451 17.27 12.03 33.90
N GLU A 452 17.33 12.60 32.70
CA GLU A 452 16.31 13.53 32.19
C GLU A 452 14.95 12.89 31.96
N LEU A 453 14.91 11.65 31.48
CA LEU A 453 13.69 10.90 31.24
C LEU A 453 12.87 10.72 32.53
N PHE A 454 13.54 10.39 33.65
CA PHE A 454 12.86 10.14 34.94
C PHE A 454 12.81 11.36 35.88
N LYS A 455 13.45 12.49 35.51
CA LYS A 455 13.39 13.74 36.28
C LYS A 455 11.95 14.24 36.43
N THR A 456 11.64 14.85 37.57
CA THR A 456 10.34 15.49 37.79
C THR A 456 10.38 16.87 37.15
N LYS A 457 9.58 17.12 36.10
CA LYS A 457 9.36 18.48 35.59
C LYS A 457 8.68 19.28 36.70
N LYS A 458 9.37 20.28 37.28
CA LYS A 458 8.75 21.24 38.20
C LYS A 458 7.61 21.93 37.45
N LYS A 459 6.40 22.01 38.03
CA LYS A 459 5.33 22.85 37.51
C LYS A 459 5.90 24.27 37.35
N LYS A 460 5.77 24.88 36.16
CA LYS A 460 6.04 26.31 36.00
C LYS A 460 5.12 27.03 37.00
N LYS A 461 5.70 27.86 37.87
CA LYS A 461 4.90 28.82 38.63
C LYS A 461 4.19 29.67 37.59
N VAL A 462 2.86 29.69 37.65
CA VAL A 462 2.08 30.73 36.98
C VAL A 462 2.51 32.01 37.69
N GLU A 463 3.21 32.90 36.98
CA GLU A 463 3.45 34.25 37.47
C GLU A 463 2.07 34.87 37.65
N ALA A 464 1.77 35.22 38.91
CA ALA A 464 0.50 35.82 39.31
C ALA A 464 0.45 37.30 38.93
#